data_AF-A0A7V2JGM4-F1
#
_entry.id   AF-A0A7V2JGM4-F1
#
_cell.length_a   1.000
_cell.length_b   1.000
_cell.length_c   1.000
_cell.angle_alpha   90.00
_cell.angle_beta   90.00
_cell.angle_gamma   90.00
#
_symmetry.space_group_name_H-M   'P 1'
#
loop_
_entity.id
_entity.type
_entity.pdbx_description
1 polymer ?
#
loop_
_entity_poly.entity_id
_entity_poly.type
_entity_poly.pdbx_seq_one_letter_code
_entity_poly.pdbx_strand_id
1 'polypeptide(L)'
;LGAAPFPYPTGGQPATNMGGEQIFIFKTNPEKEEAAWKFIKWFTSTPIQVEWDKATGFIPVKDSVATDKGYLAYIKNTRRLLLPFVESQKNAHARPPVKQYPQISDIVSRAILNALYGKATPEFALYNAAKEVDSLLK
;
A
#
# COMPACT_ATOMS: atom_id res chain seq x y z
N LEU A 1 4.86 -17.94 -16.64
CA LEU A 1 4.32 -16.77 -15.92
C LEU A 1 5.43 -15.75 -15.68
N GLY A 2 5.11 -14.47 -15.88
CA GLY A 2 5.98 -13.32 -15.62
C GLY A 2 5.23 -12.28 -14.79
N ALA A 3 5.99 -11.38 -14.15
CA ALA A 3 5.47 -10.26 -13.37
C ALA A 3 6.26 -9.00 -13.75
N ALA A 4 5.61 -7.85 -13.69
CA ALA A 4 6.21 -6.56 -14.00
C ALA A 4 5.57 -5.47 -13.11
N PRO A 5 6.22 -4.30 -12.97
CA PRO A 5 5.57 -3.13 -12.38
C PRO A 5 4.32 -2.72 -13.18
N PHE A 6 3.43 -1.95 -12.56
CA PHE A 6 2.31 -1.37 -13.28
C PHE A 6 2.79 -0.50 -14.45
N PRO A 7 2.21 -0.65 -15.66
CA PRO A 7 2.52 0.27 -16.76
C PRO A 7 2.00 1.67 -16.42
N TYR A 8 2.69 2.69 -16.92
CA TYR A 8 2.31 4.09 -16.73
C TYR A 8 2.34 4.83 -18.08
N PRO A 9 1.57 5.92 -18.24
CA PRO A 9 1.51 6.66 -19.50
C PRO A 9 2.84 7.30 -19.89
N THR A 10 3.07 7.52 -21.19
CA THR A 10 4.19 8.31 -21.68
C THR A 10 4.17 9.72 -21.06
N GLY A 11 5.30 10.15 -20.50
CA GLY A 11 5.40 11.42 -19.76
C GLY A 11 4.85 11.37 -18.33
N GLY A 12 4.29 10.24 -17.90
CA GLY A 12 3.89 9.99 -16.51
C GLY A 12 5.06 9.53 -15.64
N GLN A 13 4.74 9.19 -14.39
CA GLN A 13 5.69 8.63 -13.42
C GLN A 13 5.21 7.26 -12.94
N PRO A 14 6.12 6.34 -12.57
CA PRO A 14 5.74 5.09 -11.93
C PRO A 14 4.95 5.35 -10.65
N ALA A 15 3.87 4.61 -10.45
CA ALA A 15 3.05 4.68 -9.24
C ALA A 15 2.38 3.33 -8.96
N THR A 16 2.20 3.01 -7.68
CA THR A 16 1.38 1.88 -7.23
C THR A 16 0.64 2.22 -5.94
N ASN A 17 -0.36 1.43 -5.57
CA ASN A 17 -1.10 1.62 -4.30
C ASN A 17 -0.46 0.80 -3.18
N MET A 18 -0.30 1.41 -2.00
CA MET A 18 0.22 0.75 -0.81
C MET A 18 -0.88 -0.02 -0.06
N GLY A 19 -0.65 -1.31 0.14
CA GLY A 19 -1.46 -2.20 0.98
C GLY A 19 -0.71 -2.68 2.22
N GLY A 20 -1.26 -3.70 2.89
CA GLY A 20 -0.66 -4.34 4.07
C GLY A 20 -1.21 -3.84 5.40
N GLU A 21 -0.61 -4.34 6.46
CA GLU A 21 -1.06 -4.19 7.84
C GLU A 21 -0.31 -3.08 8.56
N GLN A 22 -0.96 -2.54 9.59
CA GLN A 22 -0.44 -1.50 10.45
C GLN A 22 -0.55 -1.98 11.91
N ILE A 23 0.49 -1.77 12.71
CA ILE A 23 0.49 -2.14 14.13
C ILE A 23 0.23 -0.89 14.96
N PHE A 24 -0.79 -0.94 15.81
CA PHE A 24 -1.17 0.18 16.69
C PHE A 24 -1.08 -0.22 18.16
N ILE A 25 -0.69 0.75 19.00
CA ILE A 25 -0.75 0.64 20.46
C ILE A 25 -1.97 1.44 20.92
N PHE A 26 -2.92 0.79 21.58
CA PHE A 26 -4.03 1.48 22.23
C PHE A 26 -3.56 2.16 23.51
N LYS A 27 -4.16 3.31 23.83
CA LYS A 27 -3.89 4.02 25.08
C LYS A 27 -4.22 3.13 26.28
N THR A 28 -3.27 2.99 27.19
CA THR A 28 -3.39 2.21 28.42
C THR A 28 -2.56 2.85 29.55
N ASN A 29 -1.63 2.14 30.17
CA ASN A 29 -0.65 2.68 31.11
C ASN A 29 0.76 2.69 30.51
N PRO A 30 1.68 3.54 31.02
CA PRO A 30 3.03 3.68 30.45
C PRO A 30 3.83 2.38 30.36
N GLU A 31 3.69 1.50 31.35
CA GLU A 31 4.42 0.22 31.40
C GLU A 31 4.01 -0.71 30.24
N LYS A 32 2.70 -0.87 30.00
CA LYS A 32 2.17 -1.69 28.90
C LYS A 32 2.47 -1.07 27.54
N GLU A 33 2.36 0.25 27.41
CA GLU A 33 2.71 0.96 26.18
C GLU A 33 4.19 0.79 25.84
N GLU A 34 5.08 0.88 26.83
CA GLU A 34 6.51 0.66 26.62
C GLU A 34 6.83 -0.80 26.26
N ALA A 35 6.19 -1.76 26.91
CA ALA A 35 6.33 -3.18 26.57
C ALA A 35 5.89 -3.48 25.13
N ALA A 36 4.74 -2.95 24.72
CA ALA A 36 4.25 -3.07 23.34
C ALA A 36 5.22 -2.41 22.33
N TRP A 37 5.76 -1.24 22.68
CA TRP A 37 6.74 -0.56 21.82
C TRP A 37 8.06 -1.35 21.67
N LYS A 38 8.53 -2.00 22.73
CA LYS A 38 9.70 -2.91 22.67
C LYS A 38 9.46 -4.05 21.68
N PHE A 39 8.28 -4.66 21.72
CA PHE A 39 7.89 -5.70 20.77
C PHE A 39 7.87 -5.17 19.33
N ILE A 40 7.22 -4.03 19.07
CA ILE A 40 7.15 -3.45 17.72
C ILE A 40 8.54 -3.15 17.16
N LYS A 41 9.45 -2.62 17.98
CA LYS A 41 10.84 -2.37 17.56
C LYS A 41 11.59 -3.65 17.20
N TRP A 42 11.42 -4.71 17.99
CA TRP A 42 12.00 -6.02 17.69
C TRP A 42 11.40 -6.61 16.41
N PHE A 43 10.07 -6.66 16.31
CA PHE A 43 9.36 -7.27 15.19
C PHE A 43 9.64 -6.55 13.87
N THR A 44 9.75 -5.22 13.92
CA THR A 44 10.08 -4.40 12.74
C THR A 44 11.59 -4.20 12.53
N SER A 45 12.45 -4.87 13.30
CA SER A 45 13.90 -4.83 13.06
C SER A 45 14.26 -5.52 11.73
N THR A 46 15.33 -5.08 11.07
CA THR A 46 15.73 -5.64 9.76
C THR A 46 15.86 -7.17 9.77
N PRO A 47 16.54 -7.82 10.74
CA PRO A 47 16.70 -9.27 10.71
C PRO A 47 15.36 -10.01 10.81
N ILE A 48 14.46 -9.55 11.69
CA ILE A 48 13.15 -10.18 11.90
C ILE A 48 12.24 -9.96 10.69
N GLN A 49 12.27 -8.78 10.07
CA GLN A 49 11.50 -8.51 8.85
C GLN A 49 12.02 -9.31 7.65
N VAL A 50 13.34 -9.51 7.51
CA VAL A 50 13.89 -10.41 6.48
C VAL A 50 13.35 -11.83 6.64
N GLU A 51 13.27 -12.35 7.86
CA GLU A 51 12.69 -13.67 8.13
C GLU A 51 11.18 -13.71 7.85
N TRP A 52 10.45 -12.69 8.30
CA TRP A 52 9.01 -12.54 8.08
C TRP A 52 8.66 -12.52 6.59
N ASP A 53 9.32 -11.68 5.80
CA ASP A 53 9.03 -11.53 4.36
C ASP A 53 9.34 -12.82 3.60
N LYS A 54 10.42 -13.52 3.97
CA LYS A 54 10.77 -14.83 3.39
C LYS A 54 9.74 -15.90 3.70
N ALA A 55 9.20 -15.91 4.93
CA ALA A 55 8.25 -16.90 5.38
C ALA A 55 6.85 -16.69 4.78
N THR A 56 6.43 -15.43 4.68
CA THR A 56 5.03 -15.07 4.38
C THR A 56 4.81 -14.65 2.93
N GLY A 57 5.85 -14.18 2.24
CA GLY A 57 5.71 -13.53 0.94
C GLY A 57 5.23 -12.08 1.02
N PHE A 58 5.18 -11.49 2.23
CA PHE A 58 5.13 -10.04 2.36
C PHE A 58 6.37 -9.40 1.70
N ILE A 59 6.21 -8.13 1.35
CA ILE A 59 7.26 -7.32 0.76
C ILE A 59 7.76 -6.30 1.80
N PRO A 60 9.00 -5.80 1.64
CA PRO A 60 9.68 -5.07 2.68
C PRO A 60 8.97 -3.79 3.06
N VAL A 61 8.79 -3.59 4.37
CA VAL A 61 8.28 -2.34 4.96
C VAL A 61 9.40 -1.36 5.33
N LYS A 62 10.66 -1.72 5.07
CA LYS A 62 11.85 -0.91 5.34
C LYS A 62 12.85 -1.02 4.20
N ASP A 63 13.48 0.10 3.86
CA ASP A 63 14.57 0.15 2.87
C ASP A 63 15.71 -0.79 3.23
N SER A 64 16.06 -0.90 4.52
CA SER A 64 17.12 -1.79 4.99
C SER A 64 16.87 -3.27 4.68
N VAL A 65 15.60 -3.68 4.61
CA VAL A 65 15.19 -5.05 4.23
C VAL A 65 15.15 -5.18 2.71
N ALA A 66 14.62 -4.17 2.00
CA ALA A 66 14.59 -4.13 0.55
C ALA A 66 15.98 -4.19 -0.10
N THR A 67 16.99 -3.63 0.58
CA THR A 67 18.39 -3.66 0.13
C THR A 67 19.22 -4.78 0.78
N ASP A 68 18.64 -5.62 1.63
CA ASP A 68 19.36 -6.71 2.28
C ASP A 68 19.82 -7.75 1.24
N LYS A 69 21.11 -8.09 1.25
CA LYS A 69 21.70 -8.99 0.26
C LYS A 69 21.12 -10.40 0.34
N GLY A 70 20.85 -10.88 1.55
CA GLY A 70 20.29 -12.21 1.77
C GLY A 70 18.83 -12.31 1.33
N TYR A 71 18.06 -11.25 1.54
CA TYR A 71 16.69 -11.12 1.05
C TYR A 71 16.63 -11.05 -0.48
N LEU A 72 17.43 -10.18 -1.10
CA LEU A 72 17.48 -10.04 -2.55
C LEU A 72 17.92 -11.33 -3.24
N ALA A 73 18.90 -12.05 -2.67
CA ALA A 73 19.30 -13.36 -3.16
C ALA A 73 18.14 -14.38 -3.07
N TYR A 74 17.45 -14.43 -1.91
CA TYR A 74 16.28 -15.29 -1.74
C TYR A 74 15.18 -14.98 -2.75
N ILE A 75 14.80 -13.72 -2.93
CA ILE A 75 13.72 -13.38 -3.85
C ILE A 75 14.09 -13.72 -5.28
N LYS A 76 15.31 -13.41 -5.73
CA LYS A 76 15.75 -13.73 -7.11
C LYS A 76 15.71 -15.23 -7.38
N ASN A 77 16.11 -16.05 -6.41
CA ASN A 77 16.26 -17.49 -6.60
C ASN A 77 14.96 -18.28 -6.32
N THR A 78 14.14 -17.84 -5.38
CA THR A 78 13.00 -18.62 -4.86
C THR A 78 11.65 -17.97 -5.17
N ARG A 79 11.58 -16.64 -5.26
CA ARG A 79 10.32 -15.87 -5.40
C ARG A 79 10.42 -14.79 -6.48
N ARG A 80 11.03 -15.10 -7.63
CA ARG A 80 11.39 -14.10 -8.66
C ARG A 80 10.24 -13.21 -9.13
N LEU A 81 9.00 -13.71 -9.07
CA LEU A 81 7.80 -12.95 -9.45
C LEU A 81 7.42 -11.85 -8.46
N LEU A 82 7.96 -11.87 -7.23
CA LEU A 82 7.76 -10.80 -6.24
C LEU A 82 8.71 -9.62 -6.47
N LEU A 83 9.83 -9.80 -7.17
CA LEU A 83 10.86 -8.77 -7.33
C LEU A 83 10.31 -7.45 -7.92
N PRO A 84 9.46 -7.45 -8.98
CA PRO A 84 8.88 -6.22 -9.48
C PRO A 84 8.03 -5.45 -8.45
N PHE A 85 7.39 -6.16 -7.53
CA PHE A 85 6.57 -5.56 -6.46
C PHE A 85 7.44 -4.96 -5.36
N VAL A 86 8.54 -5.63 -5.00
CA VAL A 86 9.55 -5.10 -4.07
C VAL A 86 10.18 -3.82 -4.64
N GLU A 87 10.57 -3.84 -5.91
CA GLU A 87 11.17 -2.67 -6.57
C GLU A 87 10.17 -1.50 -6.72
N SER A 88 8.87 -1.81 -6.82
CA SER A 88 7.81 -0.81 -6.94
C SER A 88 7.42 -0.15 -5.62
N GLN A 89 7.83 -0.68 -4.46
CA GLN A 89 7.48 -0.11 -3.14
C GLN A 89 7.89 1.35 -2.98
N LYS A 90 9.04 1.74 -3.54
CA LYS A 90 9.51 3.15 -3.52
C LYS A 90 8.58 4.13 -4.25
N ASN A 91 7.70 3.61 -5.10
CA ASN A 91 6.70 4.37 -5.87
C ASN A 91 5.28 4.13 -5.32
N ALA A 92 5.13 3.52 -4.15
CA ALA A 92 3.83 3.23 -3.56
C ALA A 92 3.25 4.46 -2.87
N HIS A 93 1.96 4.70 -3.11
CA HIS A 93 1.21 5.78 -2.47
C HIS A 93 0.23 5.20 -1.46
N ALA A 94 0.22 5.78 -0.25
CA ALA A 94 -0.78 5.45 0.74
C ALA A 94 -2.13 6.08 0.39
N ARG A 95 -3.20 5.41 0.80
CA ARG A 95 -4.56 5.95 0.72
C ARG A 95 -4.72 7.11 1.71
N PRO A 96 -5.57 8.11 1.42
CA PRO A 96 -5.83 9.23 2.33
C PRO A 96 -6.22 8.77 3.75
N PRO A 97 -5.55 9.27 4.80
CA PRO A 97 -5.79 8.84 6.19
C PRO A 97 -6.98 9.58 6.82
N VAL A 98 -8.13 9.61 6.14
CA VAL A 98 -9.36 10.26 6.62
C VAL A 98 -10.41 9.22 6.99
N LYS A 99 -11.23 9.52 8.00
CA LYS A 99 -12.29 8.61 8.46
C LYS A 99 -13.32 8.30 7.37
N GLN A 100 -13.53 9.26 6.48
CA GLN A 100 -14.45 9.20 5.35
C GLN A 100 -13.91 8.40 4.16
N TYR A 101 -12.66 7.91 4.21
CA TYR A 101 -12.04 7.22 3.08
C TYR A 101 -12.89 6.06 2.52
N PRO A 102 -13.55 5.22 3.34
CA PRO A 102 -14.46 4.19 2.83
C PRO A 102 -15.58 4.76 1.95
N GLN A 103 -16.25 5.83 2.38
CA GLN A 103 -17.29 6.49 1.60
C GLN A 103 -16.72 7.15 0.33
N ILE A 104 -15.57 7.81 0.43
CA ILE A 104 -14.88 8.42 -0.72
C ILE A 104 -14.54 7.35 -1.77
N SER A 105 -14.01 6.20 -1.33
CA SER A 105 -13.68 5.09 -2.21
C SER A 105 -14.92 4.56 -2.93
N ASP A 106 -16.04 4.39 -2.23
CA ASP A 106 -17.30 3.93 -2.84
C ASP A 106 -17.81 4.92 -3.90
N ILE A 107 -17.83 6.21 -3.60
CA ILE A 107 -18.26 7.26 -4.53
C ILE A 107 -17.43 7.22 -5.82
N VAL A 108 -16.10 7.20 -5.67
CA VAL A 108 -15.18 7.16 -6.83
C VAL A 108 -15.34 5.86 -7.60
N SER A 109 -15.48 4.71 -6.94
CA SER A 109 -15.72 3.42 -7.59
C SER A 109 -17.02 3.41 -8.39
N ARG A 110 -18.12 3.93 -7.84
CA ARG A 110 -19.41 4.05 -8.54
C ARG A 110 -19.30 4.93 -9.79
N ALA A 111 -18.59 6.06 -9.70
CA ALA A 111 -18.37 6.94 -10.84
C ALA A 111 -17.56 6.27 -11.95
N ILE A 112 -16.48 5.58 -11.60
CA ILE A 112 -15.68 4.78 -12.57
C ILE A 112 -16.56 3.73 -13.24
N LEU A 113 -17.35 2.97 -12.48
CA LEU A 113 -18.24 1.94 -13.04
C LEU A 113 -19.31 2.53 -13.98
N ASN A 114 -19.88 3.68 -13.64
CA ASN A 114 -20.86 4.34 -14.52
C ASN A 114 -20.24 4.78 -15.85
N ALA A 115 -19.01 5.29 -15.83
CA ALA A 115 -18.29 5.63 -17.05
C ALA A 115 -17.96 4.39 -17.88
N LEU A 116 -17.45 3.32 -17.25
CA LEU A 116 -17.11 2.06 -17.92
C LEU A 116 -18.32 1.36 -18.54
N TYR A 117 -19.50 1.47 -17.92
CA TYR A 117 -20.74 0.92 -18.45
C TYR A 117 -21.50 1.86 -19.41
N GLY A 118 -20.91 2.99 -19.79
CA GLY A 118 -21.53 3.94 -20.73
C GLY A 118 -22.77 4.65 -20.18
N LYS A 119 -22.96 4.67 -18.86
CA LYS A 119 -24.09 5.36 -18.20
C LYS A 119 -23.85 6.86 -18.03
N ALA A 120 -22.61 7.30 -18.17
CA ALA A 120 -22.17 8.70 -18.12
C ALA A 120 -20.85 8.86 -18.89
N THR A 121 -20.53 10.08 -19.33
CA THR A 121 -19.17 10.36 -19.80
C THR A 121 -18.19 10.36 -18.61
N PRO A 122 -16.89 10.07 -18.82
CA PRO A 122 -15.89 10.15 -17.75
C PRO A 122 -15.87 11.50 -17.05
N GLU A 123 -15.98 12.60 -17.81
CA GLU A 123 -15.98 13.96 -17.28
C GLU A 123 -17.18 14.19 -16.35
N PHE A 124 -18.39 13.80 -16.79
CA PHE A 124 -19.60 13.97 -15.99
C PHE A 124 -19.61 13.09 -14.74
N ALA A 125 -19.15 11.84 -14.86
CA ALA A 125 -19.05 10.92 -13.74
C ALA A 125 -18.09 11.44 -12.66
N LEU A 126 -16.91 11.90 -13.06
CA LEU A 126 -15.90 12.44 -12.13
C LEU A 126 -16.34 13.78 -11.52
N TYR A 127 -16.99 14.66 -12.29
CA TYR A 127 -17.50 15.93 -11.77
C TYR A 127 -18.51 15.73 -10.63
N ASN A 128 -19.45 14.79 -10.79
CA ASN A 128 -20.43 14.49 -9.74
C ASN A 128 -19.79 13.80 -8.53
N ALA A 129 -18.85 12.88 -8.75
CA ALA A 129 -18.10 12.25 -7.67
C ALA A 129 -17.34 13.28 -6.83
N ALA A 130 -16.68 14.25 -7.47
CA ALA A 130 -15.97 15.32 -6.78
C ALA A 130 -16.91 16.13 -5.87
N LYS A 131 -18.08 16.55 -6.38
CA LYS A 131 -19.09 17.27 -5.59
C LYS A 131 -19.60 16.49 -4.37
N GLU A 132 -19.83 15.19 -4.54
CA GLU A 132 -20.30 14.31 -3.45
C GLU A 132 -19.20 14.15 -2.39
N VAL A 133 -17.95 13.93 -2.81
CA VAL A 133 -16.78 13.87 -1.91
C VAL A 133 -16.58 15.20 -1.17
N ASP A 134 -16.65 16.34 -1.84
CA ASP A 134 -16.50 17.66 -1.22
C ASP A 134 -17.55 17.90 -0.12
N SER A 135 -18.75 17.33 -0.29
CA SER A 135 -19.82 17.45 0.71
C SER A 135 -19.58 16.58 1.94
N LEU A 136 -18.80 15.49 1.82
CA LEU A 136 -18.40 14.62 2.95
C LEU A 136 -17.23 15.19 3.75
N LEU A 137 -16.43 16.06 3.13
CA LEU A 137 -15.18 16.58 3.70
C LEU A 137 -15.33 17.96 4.36
N LYS A 138 -16.50 18.57 4.28
CA LYS A 138 -16.87 19.77 5.06
C LYS A 138 -17.09 19.43 6.53
#